data_AF-A0A1V4TCP5-F1
#
_entry.id   AF-A0A1V4TCP5-F1
#
_cell.length_a   1.000
_cell.length_b   1.000
_cell.length_c   1.000
_cell.angle_alpha   90.00
_cell.angle_beta   90.00
_cell.angle_gamma   90.00
#
_symmetry.space_group_name_H-M   'P 1'
#
loop_
_entity.id
_entity.type
_entity.pdbx_description
1 polymer ?
#
loop_
_entity_poly.entity_id
_entity_poly.type
_entity_poly.pdbx_seq_one_letter_code
_entity_poly.pdbx_strand_id
1 'polypeptide(L)'
;MEQNTKPKRFTEAIGEDVDSAFTKLASEILKDGALSLKEKSLIAVACAIAVSCDNCTKVHQKQAIKLGATHEEILEAAAVAGLVRMGSGFNTAYLLLDNQHQRKNIPFKKITEEKQHNNQPDLDETQQMKPDGYLNNLLEKNSSHNIPKR
;
A
#
# COMPACT_ATOMS: atom_id res chain seq x y z
N MET A 1 -20.50 -13.05 17.80
CA MET A 1 -19.45 -12.90 18.82
C MET A 1 -18.72 -11.62 18.51
N GLU A 2 -19.14 -10.55 19.18
CA GLU A 2 -18.53 -9.23 19.07
C GLU A 2 -17.09 -9.33 19.62
N GLN A 3 -16.09 -9.16 18.76
CA GLN A 3 -14.72 -9.45 19.17
C GLN A 3 -14.17 -8.29 20.01
N ASN A 4 -13.91 -8.59 21.29
CA ASN A 4 -13.22 -7.76 22.24
C ASN A 4 -11.72 -7.66 21.88
N THR A 5 -11.42 -6.92 20.81
CA THR A 5 -10.05 -6.77 20.30
C THR A 5 -9.24 -5.77 21.14
N LYS A 6 -7.90 -5.87 21.12
CA LYS A 6 -7.03 -4.92 21.83
C LYS A 6 -7.28 -3.45 21.40
N PRO A 7 -7.44 -3.12 20.10
CA PRO A 7 -7.80 -1.77 19.68
C PRO A 7 -9.14 -1.31 20.27
N LYS A 8 -10.19 -2.14 20.20
CA LYS A 8 -11.52 -1.81 20.76
C LYS A 8 -11.46 -1.49 22.25
N ARG A 9 -10.77 -2.32 23.05
CA ARG A 9 -10.58 -2.05 24.49
C ARG A 9 -9.85 -0.74 24.76
N PHE A 10 -8.89 -0.41 23.90
CA PHE A 10 -8.12 0.82 24.05
C PHE A 10 -8.96 2.05 23.69
N THR A 11 -9.69 2.01 22.58
CA THR A 11 -10.58 3.10 22.15
C THR A 11 -11.69 3.33 23.17
N GLU A 12 -12.33 2.27 23.68
CA GLU A 12 -13.31 2.35 24.77
C GLU A 12 -12.72 2.96 26.04
N ALA A 13 -11.47 2.61 26.40
CA ALA A 13 -10.81 3.13 27.60
C ALA A 13 -10.48 4.62 27.52
N ILE A 14 -10.28 5.18 26.31
CA ILE A 14 -9.99 6.60 26.12
C ILE A 14 -11.21 7.44 25.73
N GLY A 15 -12.33 6.81 25.35
CA GLY A 15 -13.62 7.46 25.16
C GLY A 15 -14.51 6.79 24.10
N GLU A 16 -15.81 6.70 24.37
CA GLU A 16 -16.79 6.09 23.45
C GLU A 16 -16.83 6.78 22.08
N ASP A 17 -16.69 8.11 22.04
CA ASP A 17 -16.60 8.86 20.79
C ASP A 17 -15.38 8.45 19.95
N VAL A 18 -14.27 8.08 20.60
CA VAL A 18 -13.04 7.63 19.93
C VAL A 18 -13.25 6.24 19.32
N ASP A 19 -13.93 5.33 20.03
CA ASP A 19 -14.28 4.01 19.50
C ASP A 19 -15.24 4.10 18.32
N SER A 20 -16.29 4.90 18.46
CA SER A 20 -17.26 5.15 17.39
C SER A 20 -16.59 5.73 16.15
N ALA A 21 -15.70 6.73 16.33
CA ALA A 21 -14.95 7.33 15.23
C ALA A 21 -14.01 6.32 14.54
N PHE A 22 -13.28 5.50 15.31
CA PHE A 22 -12.38 4.48 14.77
C PHE A 22 -13.15 3.41 13.99
N THR A 23 -14.25 2.90 14.56
CA THR A 23 -15.10 1.90 13.92
C THR A 23 -15.72 2.45 12.64
N LYS A 24 -16.21 3.68 12.66
CA LYS A 24 -16.76 4.34 11.47
C LYS A 24 -15.71 4.48 10.38
N LEU A 25 -14.52 4.98 10.70
CA LEU A 25 -13.40 5.10 9.76
C LEU A 25 -13.06 3.74 9.13
N ALA A 26 -12.89 2.70 9.95
CA ALA A 26 -12.59 1.36 9.47
C ALA A 26 -13.69 0.83 8.55
N SER A 27 -14.96 1.03 8.90
CA SER A 27 -16.10 0.61 8.08
C SER A 27 -16.16 1.32 6.73
N GLU A 28 -15.86 2.62 6.67
CA GLU A 28 -15.85 3.38 5.42
C GLU A 28 -14.69 2.96 4.50
N ILE A 29 -13.50 2.74 5.07
CA ILE A 29 -12.32 2.28 4.31
C ILE A 29 -12.56 0.88 3.74
N LEU A 30 -13.23 -0.01 4.48
CA LEU A 30 -13.45 -1.41 4.12
C LEU A 30 -14.75 -1.68 3.34
N LYS A 31 -15.38 -0.66 2.75
CA LYS A 31 -16.44 -0.87 1.75
C LYS A 31 -15.85 -1.26 0.39
N ASP A 32 -16.60 -2.00 -0.43
CA ASP A 32 -16.24 -2.16 -1.83
C ASP A 32 -16.19 -0.80 -2.56
N GLY A 33 -15.29 -0.69 -3.53
CA GLY A 33 -15.14 0.50 -4.37
C GLY A 33 -14.28 0.17 -5.58
N ALA A 34 -13.31 1.03 -5.90
CA ALA A 34 -12.32 0.73 -6.95
C ALA A 34 -11.47 -0.51 -6.64
N LEU A 35 -11.34 -0.85 -5.36
CA LEU A 35 -10.81 -2.13 -4.89
C LEU A 35 -11.92 -2.86 -4.14
N SER A 36 -12.07 -4.14 -4.45
CA SER A 36 -12.93 -5.05 -3.72
C SER A 36 -12.46 -5.22 -2.27
N LEU A 37 -13.36 -5.63 -1.40
CA LEU A 37 -13.07 -5.93 -0.01
C LEU A 37 -12.06 -7.08 0.13
N LYS A 38 -12.04 -8.03 -0.81
CA LYS A 38 -11.01 -9.08 -0.90
C LYS A 38 -9.63 -8.49 -1.12
N GLU A 39 -9.49 -7.61 -2.12
CA GLU A 39 -8.22 -6.94 -2.43
C GLU A 39 -7.74 -6.07 -1.26
N LYS A 40 -8.65 -5.29 -0.65
CA LYS A 40 -8.34 -4.50 0.55
C LYS A 40 -7.87 -5.38 1.71
N SER A 41 -8.43 -6.57 1.86
CA SER A 41 -8.02 -7.51 2.91
C SER A 41 -6.64 -8.13 2.63
N LEU A 42 -6.30 -8.42 1.37
CA LEU A 42 -4.95 -8.83 0.98
C LEU A 42 -3.92 -7.72 1.23
N ILE A 43 -4.27 -6.46 0.93
CA ILE A 43 -3.44 -5.30 1.27
C ILE A 43 -3.26 -5.19 2.79
N ALA A 44 -4.33 -5.39 3.56
CA ALA A 44 -4.25 -5.35 5.03
C ALA A 44 -3.34 -6.46 5.59
N VAL A 45 -3.34 -7.66 4.99
CA VAL A 45 -2.38 -8.73 5.33
C VAL A 45 -0.94 -8.26 5.06
N ALA A 46 -0.67 -7.70 3.88
CA ALA A 46 0.66 -7.20 3.53
C ALA A 46 1.14 -6.09 4.50
N CYS A 47 0.26 -5.13 4.82
CA CYS A 47 0.55 -4.07 5.79
C CYS A 47 0.84 -4.63 7.19
N ALA A 48 0.02 -5.58 7.68
CA ALA A 48 0.22 -6.20 8.98
C ALA A 48 1.59 -6.89 9.11
N ILE A 49 2.04 -7.56 8.04
CA ILE A 49 3.36 -8.19 7.96
C ILE A 49 4.46 -7.14 7.90
N ALA A 50 4.30 -6.09 7.09
CA ALA A 50 5.29 -5.02 6.95
C ALA A 50 5.58 -4.30 8.29
N VAL A 51 4.54 -4.10 9.12
CA VAL A 51 4.67 -3.54 10.47
C VAL A 51 4.97 -4.58 11.55
N SER A 52 5.16 -5.85 11.18
CA SER A 52 5.50 -6.96 12.08
C SER A 52 4.48 -7.17 13.22
N CYS A 53 3.18 -7.16 12.91
CA CYS A 53 2.11 -7.36 13.90
C CYS A 53 1.43 -8.75 13.76
N ASP A 54 1.85 -9.72 14.58
CA ASP A 54 1.32 -11.11 14.55
C ASP A 54 -0.20 -11.19 14.66
N ASN A 55 -0.80 -10.41 15.57
CA ASN A 55 -2.24 -10.43 15.78
C ASN A 55 -2.98 -9.82 14.58
N CYS A 56 -2.46 -8.72 14.04
CA CYS A 56 -3.01 -8.08 12.85
C CYS A 56 -2.96 -9.04 11.66
N THR A 57 -1.84 -9.74 11.47
CA THR A 57 -1.66 -10.73 10.40
C THR A 57 -2.71 -11.83 10.51
N LYS A 58 -2.90 -12.42 11.69
CA LYS A 58 -3.91 -13.47 11.92
C LYS A 58 -5.34 -12.99 11.68
N VAL A 59 -5.68 -11.77 12.11
CA VAL A 59 -7.03 -11.20 11.95
C VAL A 59 -7.32 -10.93 10.47
N HIS A 60 -6.40 -10.25 9.77
CA HIS A 60 -6.60 -9.92 8.36
C HIS A 60 -6.49 -11.14 7.44
N GLN A 61 -5.68 -12.14 7.80
CA GLN A 61 -5.65 -13.42 7.09
C GLN A 61 -7.03 -14.11 7.15
N LYS A 62 -7.63 -14.22 8.35
CA LYS A 62 -8.97 -14.81 8.50
C LYS A 62 -10.03 -14.04 7.71
N GLN A 63 -9.95 -12.71 7.71
CA GLN A 63 -10.85 -11.86 6.93
C GLN A 63 -10.69 -12.14 5.42
N ALA A 64 -9.46 -12.18 4.92
CA ALA A 64 -9.18 -12.46 3.52
C ALA A 64 -9.72 -13.84 3.09
N ILE A 65 -9.47 -14.89 3.89
CA ILE A 65 -10.01 -16.24 3.65
C ILE A 65 -11.55 -16.22 3.60
N LYS A 66 -12.19 -15.51 4.54
CA LYS A 66 -13.65 -15.37 4.58
C LYS A 66 -14.21 -14.70 3.31
N LEU A 67 -13.44 -13.83 2.68
CA LEU A 67 -13.79 -13.12 1.44
C LEU A 67 -13.38 -13.90 0.18
N GLY A 68 -12.97 -15.16 0.32
CA GLY A 68 -12.61 -16.03 -0.79
C GLY A 68 -11.18 -15.85 -1.30
N ALA A 69 -10.29 -15.23 -0.53
CA ALA A 69 -8.88 -15.19 -0.89
C ALA A 69 -8.25 -16.58 -0.79
N THR A 70 -7.46 -16.97 -1.80
CA THR A 70 -6.78 -18.26 -1.80
C THR A 70 -5.55 -18.25 -0.91
N HIS A 71 -5.01 -19.43 -0.61
CA HIS A 71 -3.76 -19.53 0.15
C HIS A 71 -2.60 -18.88 -0.62
N GLU A 72 -2.57 -19.08 -1.93
CA GLU A 72 -1.57 -18.53 -2.85
C GLU A 72 -1.62 -17.00 -2.87
N GLU A 73 -2.82 -16.39 -2.99
CA GLU A 73 -2.99 -14.93 -2.94
C GLU A 73 -2.44 -14.33 -1.63
N ILE A 74 -2.66 -15.01 -0.50
CA ILE A 74 -2.15 -14.57 0.81
C ILE A 74 -0.63 -14.70 0.90
N LEU A 75 -0.05 -15.80 0.37
CA LEU A 75 1.39 -15.99 0.34
C LEU A 75 2.09 -14.96 -0.57
N GLU A 76 1.49 -14.63 -1.72
CA GLU A 76 2.00 -13.57 -2.60
C GLU A 76 1.94 -12.20 -1.92
N ALA A 77 0.83 -11.85 -1.26
CA ALA A 77 0.73 -10.60 -0.49
C ALA A 77 1.80 -10.51 0.61
N ALA A 78 2.08 -11.62 1.29
CA ALA A 78 3.16 -11.71 2.29
C ALA A 78 4.55 -11.53 1.65
N ALA A 79 4.81 -12.16 0.51
CA ALA A 79 6.06 -12.03 -0.22
C ALA A 79 6.30 -10.58 -0.68
N VAL A 80 5.26 -9.91 -1.18
CA VAL A 80 5.31 -8.48 -1.55
C VAL A 80 5.68 -7.62 -0.33
N ALA A 81 5.07 -7.86 0.83
CA ALA A 81 5.42 -7.14 2.05
C ALA A 81 6.90 -7.31 2.44
N GLY A 82 7.43 -8.54 2.33
CA GLY A 82 8.83 -8.84 2.57
C GLY A 82 9.76 -8.14 1.58
N LEU A 83 9.44 -8.19 0.28
CA LEU A 83 10.18 -7.52 -0.79
C LEU A 83 10.30 -6.01 -0.53
N VAL A 84 9.18 -5.35 -0.23
CA VAL A 84 9.14 -3.91 0.06
C VAL A 84 9.95 -3.58 1.31
N ARG A 85 9.85 -4.40 2.37
CA ARG A 85 10.60 -4.18 3.62
C ARG A 85 12.11 -4.36 3.46
N MET A 86 12.55 -5.31 2.64
CA MET A 86 13.97 -5.47 2.29
C MET A 86 14.45 -4.32 1.40
N GLY A 87 13.68 -3.99 0.35
CA GLY A 87 14.02 -2.94 -0.60
C GLY A 87 14.14 -1.56 0.07
N SER A 88 13.29 -1.25 1.05
CA SER A 88 13.37 0.02 1.79
C SER A 88 14.68 0.17 2.58
N GLY A 89 15.22 -0.94 3.09
CA GLY A 89 16.53 -0.98 3.74
C GLY A 89 17.66 -0.65 2.77
N PHE A 90 17.68 -1.28 1.60
CA PHE A 90 18.68 -0.98 0.55
C PHE A 90 18.55 0.45 0.02
N ASN A 91 17.33 0.93 -0.20
CA ASN A 91 17.07 2.32 -0.59
C ASN A 91 17.60 3.31 0.45
N THR A 92 17.42 3.03 1.74
CA THR A 92 17.95 3.88 2.82
C THR A 92 19.48 3.78 2.91
N ALA A 93 20.05 2.60 2.75
CA ALA A 93 21.50 2.39 2.78
C ALA A 93 22.24 3.16 1.67
N TYR A 94 21.57 3.45 0.54
CA TYR A 94 22.11 4.31 -0.51
C TYR A 94 22.55 5.69 0.01
N LEU A 95 21.94 6.22 1.08
CA LEU A 95 22.37 7.47 1.71
C LEU A 95 23.83 7.46 2.18
N LEU A 96 24.42 6.28 2.41
CA LEU A 96 25.83 6.14 2.76
C LEU A 96 26.77 6.33 1.55
N LEU A 97 26.24 6.14 0.34
CA LEU A 97 26.96 6.35 -0.92
C LEU A 97 26.72 7.76 -1.47
N ASP A 98 25.64 8.42 -1.03
CA ASP A 98 25.31 9.78 -1.41
C ASP A 98 26.17 10.77 -0.60
N ASN A 99 27.35 11.10 -1.15
CA ASN A 99 28.20 12.19 -0.65
C ASN A 99 27.52 13.54 -0.92
N GLN A 100 26.50 13.86 -0.12
CA GLN A 100 25.90 15.19 0.11
C GLN A 100 25.23 15.88 -1.11
N HIS A 101 23.96 16.24 -0.88
CA HIS A 101 23.21 17.37 -1.49
C HIS A 101 22.61 17.16 -2.89
N GLN A 102 21.33 16.78 -2.90
CA GLN A 102 20.22 17.66 -3.33
C GLN A 102 18.88 16.93 -3.14
N ARG A 103 18.23 17.13 -1.99
CA ARG A 103 16.76 16.98 -1.92
C ARG A 103 16.18 18.08 -2.79
N LYS A 104 16.09 17.85 -4.10
CA LYS A 104 15.33 18.72 -4.99
C LYS A 104 13.94 18.84 -4.38
N ASN A 105 13.53 20.05 -4.03
CA ASN A 105 12.17 20.34 -3.62
C ASN A 105 11.24 19.85 -4.72
N ILE A 106 10.62 18.69 -4.54
CA ILE A 106 9.53 18.24 -5.41
C ILE A 106 8.32 19.06 -4.94
N PRO A 107 7.85 20.07 -5.70
CA PRO A 107 6.68 20.81 -5.29
C PRO A 107 5.50 19.84 -5.28
N PHE A 108 4.89 19.64 -4.10
CA PHE A 108 3.68 18.85 -3.97
C PHE A 108 2.57 19.60 -4.72
N LYS A 109 2.26 19.18 -5.95
CA LYS A 109 1.13 19.72 -6.71
C LYS A 109 -0.14 19.23 -6.03
N LYS A 110 -0.78 20.11 -5.26
CA LYS A 110 -2.14 19.89 -4.74
C LYS A 110 -3.02 19.49 -5.92
N ILE A 111 -3.63 18.31 -5.85
CA ILE A 111 -4.67 17.91 -6.77
C ILE A 111 -5.92 18.66 -6.31
N THR A 112 -6.21 19.78 -6.95
CA THR A 112 -7.50 20.46 -6.87
C THR A 112 -8.10 20.53 -8.27
N GLU A 113 -9.40 20.30 -8.31
CA GLU A 113 -10.24 19.94 -9.44
C GLU A 113 -10.29 21.00 -10.57
N GLU A 114 -10.35 20.48 -11.80
CA GLU A 114 -10.92 21.00 -13.06
C GLU A 114 -11.01 22.52 -13.34
N LYS A 115 -10.43 22.98 -14.46
CA LYS A 115 -11.15 23.35 -15.72
C LYS A 115 -10.25 24.07 -16.75
N GLN A 116 -10.25 23.48 -17.95
CA GLN A 116 -10.15 24.03 -19.32
C GLN A 116 -9.70 25.49 -19.53
N HIS A 117 -8.59 25.69 -20.25
CA HIS A 117 -8.57 26.39 -21.55
C HIS A 117 -7.18 26.35 -22.19
N ASN A 118 -7.17 26.10 -23.51
CA ASN A 118 -6.02 26.11 -24.41
C ASN A 118 -5.13 27.36 -24.25
N ASN A 119 -3.83 27.11 -24.08
CA ASN A 119 -2.75 27.71 -24.86
C ASN A 119 -1.48 26.93 -24.52
N GLN A 120 -0.88 26.32 -25.52
CA GLN A 120 0.30 25.46 -25.38
C GLN A 120 1.56 26.34 -25.39
N PRO A 121 2.36 26.38 -24.32
CA PRO A 121 3.76 26.76 -24.41
C PRO A 121 4.61 25.49 -24.42
N ASP A 122 5.56 25.45 -25.34
CA ASP A 122 6.51 24.36 -25.56
C ASP A 122 7.11 23.86 -24.24
N LEU A 123 6.75 22.63 -23.87
CA LEU A 123 7.41 21.90 -22.79
C LEU A 123 8.70 21.32 -23.36
N ASP A 124 9.78 22.08 -23.18
CA ASP A 124 11.14 21.56 -23.13
C ASP A 124 11.16 20.28 -22.27
N GLU A 125 11.71 19.19 -22.83
CA GLU A 125 11.79 17.81 -22.33
C GLU A 125 12.63 17.68 -21.04
N THR A 126 12.37 18.53 -20.05
CA THR A 126 13.00 18.48 -18.75
C THR A 126 12.31 17.45 -17.87
N GLN A 127 12.79 16.22 -18.02
CA GLN A 127 12.76 15.17 -17.00
C GLN A 127 11.35 14.75 -16.58
N GLN A 128 10.66 14.10 -17.51
CA GLN A 128 9.65 13.09 -17.19
C GLN A 128 10.26 12.18 -16.11
N MET A 129 9.80 12.29 -14.85
CA MET A 129 10.15 11.32 -13.81
C MET A 129 9.66 9.96 -14.31
N LYS A 130 10.57 9.21 -14.92
CA LYS A 130 10.32 7.82 -15.26
C LYS A 130 10.02 7.14 -13.92
N PRO A 131 8.88 6.41 -13.78
CA PRO A 131 8.70 5.52 -12.63
C PRO A 131 10.00 4.75 -12.47
N ASP A 132 10.56 4.81 -11.26
CA ASP A 132 11.82 4.24 -10.85
C ASP A 132 12.05 2.93 -11.59
N GLY A 133 12.88 3.00 -12.64
CA GLY A 133 12.87 2.03 -13.74
C GLY A 133 13.15 0.59 -13.32
N TYR A 134 13.50 0.37 -12.06
CA TYR A 134 13.64 -0.95 -11.45
C TYR A 134 12.38 -1.80 -11.61
N LEU A 135 11.18 -1.30 -11.27
CA LEU A 135 9.96 -2.10 -11.36
C LEU A 135 9.61 -2.44 -12.81
N ASN A 136 9.69 -1.47 -13.72
CA ASN A 136 9.45 -1.72 -15.14
C ASN A 136 10.46 -2.69 -15.75
N ASN A 137 11.76 -2.51 -15.47
CA ASN A 137 12.80 -3.43 -15.94
C ASN A 137 12.64 -4.85 -15.37
N LEU A 138 12.13 -4.99 -14.15
CA LEU A 138 11.86 -6.29 -13.53
C LEU A 138 10.67 -6.98 -14.19
N LEU A 139 9.59 -6.25 -14.44
CA LEU A 139 8.38 -6.77 -15.08
C LEU A 139 8.63 -7.11 -16.56
N GLU A 140 9.39 -6.30 -17.30
CA GLU A 140 9.76 -6.56 -18.69
C GLU A 140 10.63 -7.82 -18.83
N LYS A 141 11.59 -8.04 -17.93
CA LYS A 141 12.41 -9.27 -17.91
C LYS A 141 11.56 -10.51 -17.65
N ASN A 142 10.57 -10.42 -16.75
CA ASN A 142 9.71 -11.55 -16.38
C ASN A 142 8.60 -11.83 -17.41
N SER A 143 8.22 -10.85 -18.25
CA SER A 143 7.22 -11.02 -19.31
C SER A 143 7.70 -11.89 -20.49
N SER A 144 8.98 -12.27 -20.49
CA SER A 144 9.54 -13.23 -21.46
C SER A 144 9.35 -14.70 -21.06
N HIS A 145 8.74 -14.99 -19.91
CA HIS A 145 8.34 -16.34 -19.51
C HIS A 145 6.82 -16.43 -19.38
N ASN A 146 6.22 -17.20 -20.29
CA ASN A 146 4.79 -17.43 -20.43
C ASN A 146 4.21 -18.07 -19.15
N ILE A 147 3.41 -17.34 -18.37
CA ILE A 147 2.71 -17.88 -17.19
C ILE A 147 1.45 -18.61 -17.67
N PRO A 148 1.27 -19.92 -17.40
CA PRO A 148 0.04 -20.61 -17.75
C PRO A 148 -1.11 -20.08 -16.89
N LYS A 149 -2.17 -19.60 -17.56
CA LYS A 149 -3.45 -19.26 -16.91
C LYS A 149 -4.01 -20.50 -16.21
N ARG A 150 -4.28 -20.40 -14.91
CA ARG A 150 -5.17 -21.32 -14.19
C ARG A 150 -6.48 -20.61 -13.89
#